data_AF-A0AA40T4A4-F1
#
_entry.id   AF-A0AA40T4A4-F1
#
_cell.length_a   1.000
_cell.length_b   1.000
_cell.length_c   1.000
_cell.angle_alpha   90.00
_cell.angle_beta   90.00
_cell.angle_gamma   90.00
#
_symmetry.space_group_name_H-M   'P 1'
#
loop_
_entity.id
_entity.type
_entity.pdbx_description
1 polymer ?
#
loop_
_entity_poly.entity_id
_entity_poly.type
_entity_poly.pdbx_seq_one_letter_code
_entity_poly.pdbx_strand_id
1 'polypeptide(L)'
;MSLWAIDSPRVELRPNITEDELQTLIRTVYKQVLGNGYLMDSQRLVSAESLLRDRKITVREFVNAVAKSELYQSLFFNSSSQNRFIELNFKHLLGRPPADQSEIAEHVRIYNEQGYDAEIESYIDSEEYQQSFGDSIVPYARSTSSQTGLKNVSFNRTFTLLRGAASSDSDRKAKLISDVGANLPTSIKAPTAGGCTTTSKRFLIKVIKGATGPRTRLGNIKYVVDYNQLSQQVQNIHKTGGKIVSITEVA
;
A
#
# COMPACT_ATOMS: atom_id res chain seq x y z
N MET A 1 -9.68 11.27 -9.00
CA MET A 1 -9.65 9.96 -9.68
C MET A 1 -8.39 9.21 -9.26
N SER A 2 -8.53 7.95 -8.88
CA SER A 2 -7.46 7.05 -8.43
C SER A 2 -6.75 6.35 -9.59
N LEU A 3 -6.39 7.11 -10.64
CA LEU A 3 -5.83 6.57 -11.88
C LEU A 3 -4.49 5.83 -11.68
N TRP A 4 -3.74 6.19 -10.63
CA TRP A 4 -2.38 5.70 -10.42
C TRP A 4 -2.30 4.21 -10.06
N ALA A 5 -3.40 3.56 -9.65
CA ALA A 5 -3.43 2.14 -9.28
C ALA A 5 -4.02 1.24 -10.37
N ILE A 6 -4.61 1.81 -11.42
CA ILE A 6 -5.46 1.07 -12.36
C ILE A 6 -4.64 0.47 -13.51
N ASP A 7 -3.45 1.01 -13.77
CA ASP A 7 -2.68 0.75 -15.01
C ASP A 7 -1.49 -0.19 -14.82
N SER A 8 -1.65 -1.25 -14.02
CA SER A 8 -0.65 -2.32 -13.98
C SER A 8 -0.94 -3.31 -15.11
N PRO A 9 -0.11 -3.36 -16.17
CA PRO A 9 -0.35 -4.25 -17.30
C PRO A 9 -0.29 -5.71 -16.83
N ARG A 10 -1.27 -6.50 -17.26
CA ARG A 10 -1.28 -7.96 -17.02
C ARG A 10 -0.18 -8.58 -17.86
N VAL A 11 0.77 -9.24 -17.22
CA VAL A 11 1.88 -9.93 -17.88
C VAL A 11 1.72 -11.43 -17.67
N GLU A 12 1.69 -12.17 -18.77
CA GLU A 12 1.49 -13.61 -18.78
C GLU A 12 2.62 -14.30 -19.57
N LEU A 13 3.02 -15.48 -19.12
CA LEU A 13 3.99 -16.32 -19.81
C LEU A 13 3.29 -17.07 -20.96
N ARG A 14 3.53 -16.62 -22.19
CA ARG A 14 3.02 -17.24 -23.42
C ARG A 14 3.99 -18.31 -23.95
N PRO A 15 3.49 -19.32 -24.68
CA PRO A 15 4.32 -20.41 -25.20
C PRO A 15 5.38 -19.99 -26.25
N ASN A 16 5.24 -18.83 -26.91
CA ASN A 16 6.18 -18.32 -27.92
C ASN A 16 6.72 -16.94 -27.53
N ILE A 17 7.22 -16.80 -26.29
CA ILE A 17 7.73 -15.54 -25.76
C ILE A 17 9.14 -15.22 -26.29
N THR A 18 9.41 -13.94 -26.55
CA THR A 18 10.77 -13.45 -26.83
C THR A 18 11.59 -13.32 -25.55
N GLU A 19 12.92 -13.30 -25.64
CA GLU A 19 13.79 -13.15 -24.45
C GLU A 19 13.56 -11.80 -23.76
N ASP A 20 13.26 -10.74 -24.51
CA ASP A 20 12.98 -9.40 -23.97
C ASP A 20 11.68 -9.36 -23.16
N GLU A 21 10.63 -10.04 -23.65
CA GLU A 21 9.36 -10.20 -22.95
C GLU A 21 9.53 -11.06 -21.70
N LEU A 22 10.33 -12.12 -21.76
CA LEU A 22 10.66 -12.95 -20.60
C LEU A 22 11.42 -12.15 -19.53
N GLN A 23 12.40 -11.34 -19.94
CA GLN A 23 13.12 -10.47 -19.02
C GLN A 23 12.18 -9.42 -18.39
N THR A 24 11.23 -8.90 -19.17
CA THR A 24 10.19 -8.00 -18.68
C THR A 24 9.31 -8.70 -17.65
N LEU A 25 8.93 -9.96 -17.88
CA LEU A 25 8.17 -10.77 -16.94
C LEU A 25 8.94 -11.00 -15.63
N ILE A 26 10.23 -11.36 -15.71
CA ILE A 26 11.06 -11.53 -14.51
C ILE A 26 11.11 -10.23 -13.70
N ARG A 27 11.32 -9.09 -14.37
CA ARG A 27 11.33 -7.77 -13.71
C ARG A 27 9.98 -7.43 -13.09
N THR A 28 8.85 -7.74 -13.75
CA THR A 28 7.53 -7.48 -13.17
C THR A 28 7.24 -8.36 -11.97
N VAL A 29 7.66 -9.64 -11.97
CA VAL A 29 7.56 -10.51 -10.80
C VAL A 29 8.34 -9.93 -9.62
N TYR A 30 9.61 -9.56 -9.82
CA TYR A 30 10.39 -8.93 -8.74
C TYR A 30 9.76 -7.64 -8.25
N LYS A 31 9.30 -6.77 -9.17
CA LYS A 31 8.65 -5.51 -8.80
C LYS A 31 7.36 -5.72 -8.00
N GLN A 32 6.57 -6.73 -8.36
CA GLN A 32 5.32 -7.05 -7.68
C GLN A 32 5.58 -7.66 -6.29
N VAL A 33 6.37 -8.73 -6.23
CA VAL A 33 6.62 -9.50 -5.01
C VAL A 33 7.45 -8.67 -4.03
N LEU A 34 8.46 -7.94 -4.49
CA LEU A 34 9.28 -7.08 -3.62
C LEU A 34 8.66 -5.70 -3.36
N GLY A 35 7.40 -5.47 -3.74
CA GLY A 35 6.70 -4.22 -3.40
C GLY A 35 7.37 -2.96 -3.95
N ASN A 36 7.86 -3.04 -5.18
CA ASN A 36 8.65 -2.00 -5.85
C ASN A 36 9.93 -1.61 -5.07
N GLY A 37 10.50 -2.56 -4.33
CA GLY A 37 11.82 -2.46 -3.72
C GLY A 37 12.92 -2.41 -4.77
N TYR A 38 14.00 -1.68 -4.46
CA TYR A 38 15.18 -1.66 -5.31
C TYR A 38 15.94 -2.99 -5.20
N LEU A 39 16.18 -3.64 -6.32
CA LEU A 39 16.90 -4.92 -6.40
C LEU A 39 18.29 -4.69 -6.98
N MET A 40 19.33 -5.08 -6.25
CA MET A 40 20.72 -5.07 -6.74
C MET A 40 20.98 -6.32 -7.59
N ASP A 41 21.91 -6.26 -8.55
CA ASP A 41 22.24 -7.41 -9.39
C ASP A 41 22.77 -8.62 -8.59
N SER A 42 23.48 -8.38 -7.49
CA SER A 42 23.98 -9.44 -6.60
C SER A 42 22.90 -10.18 -5.82
N GLN A 43 21.71 -9.58 -5.71
CA GLN A 43 20.58 -10.10 -4.95
C GLN A 43 19.57 -10.88 -5.82
N ARG A 44 19.82 -10.95 -7.13
CA ARG A 44 18.95 -11.66 -8.08
C ARG A 44 19.08 -13.16 -7.94
N LEU A 45 17.95 -13.87 -8.08
CA LEU A 45 17.88 -15.32 -7.97
C LEU A 45 18.17 -15.96 -9.34
N VAL A 46 19.44 -15.93 -9.77
CA VAL A 46 19.87 -16.39 -11.10
C VAL A 46 19.48 -17.85 -11.38
N SER A 47 19.51 -18.71 -10.35
CA SER A 47 19.09 -20.11 -10.45
C SER A 47 17.60 -20.23 -10.82
N ALA A 48 16.73 -19.53 -10.10
CA ALA A 48 15.29 -19.55 -10.36
C ALA A 48 14.93 -18.90 -11.70
N GLU A 49 15.62 -17.82 -12.10
CA GLU A 49 15.46 -17.21 -13.43
C GLU A 49 15.82 -18.20 -14.55
N SER A 50 16.89 -18.98 -14.37
CA SER A 50 17.33 -19.98 -15.35
C SER A 50 16.33 -21.14 -15.47
N LEU A 51 15.76 -21.59 -14.36
CA LEU A 51 14.70 -22.61 -14.37
C LEU A 51 13.44 -22.12 -15.09
N LEU A 52 13.08 -20.84 -14.95
CA LEU A 52 11.96 -20.23 -15.65
C LEU A 52 12.22 -20.12 -17.16
N ARG A 53 13.45 -19.75 -17.55
CA ARG A 53 13.90 -19.74 -18.96
C ARG A 53 13.80 -21.12 -19.61
N ASP A 54 14.22 -22.15 -18.89
CA ASP A 54 14.13 -23.55 -19.31
C ASP A 54 12.70 -24.12 -19.29
N ARG A 55 11.73 -23.35 -18.79
CA ARG A 55 10.32 -23.79 -18.56
C ARG A 55 10.20 -25.02 -17.65
N LYS A 56 11.17 -25.22 -16.76
CA LYS A 56 11.10 -26.27 -15.73
C LYS A 56 10.18 -25.88 -14.59
N ILE A 57 10.00 -24.57 -14.38
CA ILE A 57 9.09 -24.02 -13.38
C ILE A 57 8.06 -23.11 -14.04
N THR A 58 6.89 -23.02 -13.42
CA THR A 58 5.82 -22.08 -13.78
C THR A 58 6.08 -20.68 -13.22
N VAL A 59 5.29 -19.68 -13.64
CA VAL A 59 5.37 -18.32 -13.05
C VAL A 59 4.97 -18.37 -11.58
N ARG A 60 3.97 -19.20 -11.23
CA ARG A 60 3.55 -19.44 -9.85
C ARG A 60 4.70 -19.99 -8.98
N GLU A 61 5.41 -20.99 -9.46
CA GLU A 61 6.56 -21.57 -8.76
C GLU A 61 7.73 -20.58 -8.66
N PHE A 62 7.94 -19.75 -9.69
CA PHE A 62 8.92 -18.69 -9.64
C PHE A 62 8.56 -17.63 -8.58
N VAL A 63 7.30 -17.21 -8.50
CA VAL A 63 6.80 -16.33 -7.43
C VAL A 63 7.01 -16.95 -6.05
N ASN A 64 6.75 -18.25 -5.90
CA ASN A 64 7.00 -19.00 -4.66
C ASN A 64 8.50 -18.98 -4.28
N ALA A 65 9.39 -19.25 -5.24
CA ALA A 65 10.83 -19.19 -5.01
C ALA A 65 11.32 -17.79 -4.60
N VAL A 66 10.74 -16.72 -5.17
CA VAL A 66 11.05 -15.34 -4.78
C VAL A 66 10.54 -15.03 -3.37
N ALA A 67 9.32 -15.43 -3.02
CA ALA A 67 8.74 -15.22 -1.70
C ALA A 67 9.45 -15.99 -0.58
N LYS A 68 10.00 -17.18 -0.90
CA LYS A 68 10.82 -17.97 0.02
C LYS A 68 12.28 -17.53 0.13
N SER A 69 12.71 -16.56 -0.69
CA SER A 69 14.08 -16.10 -0.67
C SER A 69 14.44 -15.38 0.63
N GLU A 70 15.71 -15.49 1.04
CA GLU A 70 16.26 -14.76 2.19
C GLU A 70 16.09 -13.25 2.04
N LEU A 71 16.14 -12.73 0.79
CA LEU A 71 15.89 -11.33 0.52
C LEU A 71 14.48 -10.91 0.94
N TYR A 72 13.45 -11.64 0.51
CA TYR A 72 12.07 -11.34 0.87
C TYR A 72 11.87 -11.43 2.39
N GLN A 73 12.44 -12.47 3.01
CA GLN A 73 12.41 -12.66 4.45
C GLN A 73 13.08 -11.49 5.21
N SER A 74 14.24 -11.03 4.75
CA SER A 74 14.94 -9.90 5.37
C SER A 74 14.17 -8.58 5.27
N LEU A 75 13.50 -8.35 4.13
CA LEU A 75 12.77 -7.12 3.86
C LEU A 75 11.45 -7.06 4.64
N PHE A 76 10.65 -8.12 4.59
CA PHE A 76 9.27 -8.05 5.09
C PHE A 76 9.07 -8.80 6.40
N PHE A 77 9.71 -9.96 6.56
CA PHE A 77 9.50 -10.78 7.75
C PHE A 77 10.34 -10.29 8.95
N ASN A 78 11.65 -10.17 8.80
CA ASN A 78 12.54 -9.80 9.91
C ASN A 78 12.39 -8.32 10.33
N SER A 79 11.95 -7.45 9.41
CA SER A 79 11.93 -6.00 9.64
C SER A 79 10.56 -5.45 10.08
N SER A 80 9.47 -6.21 9.88
CA SER A 80 8.10 -5.74 10.10
C SER A 80 7.39 -6.54 11.20
N SER A 81 6.24 -6.04 11.67
CA SER A 81 5.38 -6.81 12.57
C SER A 81 4.62 -7.91 11.82
N GLN A 82 4.21 -8.97 12.52
CA GLN A 82 3.48 -10.10 11.91
C GLN A 82 2.24 -9.65 11.09
N ASN A 83 1.46 -8.72 11.62
CA ASN A 83 0.29 -8.20 10.92
C ASN A 83 0.65 -7.40 9.66
N ARG A 84 1.78 -6.66 9.68
CA ARG A 84 2.29 -5.95 8.50
C ARG A 84 2.76 -6.95 7.45
N PHE A 85 3.46 -7.99 7.89
CA PHE A 85 3.93 -9.06 7.01
C PHE A 85 2.77 -9.76 6.31
N ILE A 86 1.74 -10.18 7.04
CA ILE A 86 0.51 -10.77 6.47
C ILE A 86 -0.17 -9.80 5.50
N GLU A 87 -0.34 -8.53 5.90
CA GLU A 87 -0.92 -7.48 5.04
C GLU A 87 -0.15 -7.31 3.71
N LEU A 88 1.18 -7.43 3.76
CA LEU A 88 2.04 -7.38 2.59
C LEU A 88 1.97 -8.66 1.76
N ASN A 89 1.90 -9.85 2.36
CA ASN A 89 1.73 -11.11 1.64
C ASN A 89 0.43 -11.11 0.81
N PHE A 90 -0.68 -10.68 1.42
CA PHE A 90 -1.94 -10.47 0.71
C PHE A 90 -1.80 -9.49 -0.48
N LYS A 91 -1.03 -8.41 -0.31
CA LYS A 91 -0.76 -7.43 -1.36
C LYS A 91 0.12 -8.01 -2.48
N HIS A 92 1.21 -8.66 -2.14
CA HIS A 92 2.24 -9.13 -3.08
C HIS A 92 1.79 -10.36 -3.86
N LEU A 93 1.20 -11.33 -3.17
CA LEU A 93 0.84 -12.64 -3.73
C LEU A 93 -0.60 -12.67 -4.26
N LEU A 94 -1.56 -12.14 -3.50
CA LEU A 94 -2.98 -12.18 -3.89
C LEU A 94 -3.50 -10.89 -4.56
N GLY A 95 -2.73 -9.80 -4.50
CA GLY A 95 -3.13 -8.52 -5.10
C GLY A 95 -4.36 -7.88 -4.46
N ARG A 96 -4.66 -8.22 -3.19
CA ARG A 96 -5.77 -7.67 -2.42
C ARG A 96 -5.38 -7.41 -0.97
N PRO A 97 -6.11 -6.57 -0.22
CA PRO A 97 -5.95 -6.49 1.23
C PRO A 97 -6.70 -7.63 1.93
N PRO A 98 -6.35 -7.92 3.20
CA PRO A 98 -7.13 -8.84 4.04
C PRO A 98 -8.56 -8.31 4.22
N ALA A 99 -9.53 -9.22 4.07
CA ALA A 99 -10.95 -8.91 4.15
C ALA A 99 -11.41 -8.78 5.60
N ASP A 100 -10.94 -9.68 6.48
CA ASP A 100 -11.38 -9.79 7.86
C ASP A 100 -10.23 -10.14 8.81
N GLN A 101 -10.46 -9.93 10.10
CA GLN A 101 -9.53 -10.32 11.15
C GLN A 101 -9.35 -11.84 11.25
N SER A 102 -10.34 -12.62 10.80
CA SER A 102 -10.26 -14.09 10.75
C SER A 102 -9.17 -14.57 9.81
N GLU A 103 -9.07 -14.00 8.59
CA GLU A 103 -8.00 -14.35 7.63
C GLU A 103 -6.62 -14.07 8.25
N ILE A 104 -6.45 -12.94 8.94
CA ILE A 104 -5.20 -12.61 9.62
C ILE A 104 -4.91 -13.64 10.73
N ALA A 105 -5.91 -14.01 11.53
CA ALA A 105 -5.74 -14.98 12.60
C ALA A 105 -5.37 -16.38 12.06
N GLU A 106 -5.93 -16.78 10.93
CA GLU A 106 -5.61 -18.04 10.25
C GLU A 106 -4.15 -18.09 9.81
N HIS A 107 -3.64 -17.04 9.15
CA HIS A 107 -2.23 -17.00 8.73
C HIS A 107 -1.26 -16.88 9.92
N VAL A 108 -1.63 -16.17 10.99
CA VAL A 108 -0.85 -16.19 12.25
C VAL A 108 -0.77 -17.61 12.82
N ARG A 109 -1.87 -18.37 12.76
CA ARG A 109 -1.91 -19.75 13.25
C ARG A 109 -1.03 -20.67 12.40
N ILE A 110 -1.16 -20.63 11.08
CA ILE A 110 -0.36 -21.44 10.15
C ILE A 110 1.13 -21.16 10.39
N TYR A 111 1.50 -19.90 10.50
CA TYR A 111 2.87 -19.50 10.78
C TYR A 111 3.39 -20.10 12.11
N ASN A 112 2.61 -20.04 13.19
CA ASN A 112 3.02 -20.57 14.49
C ASN A 112 3.11 -22.10 14.52
N GLU A 113 2.27 -22.79 13.75
CA GLU A 113 2.20 -24.26 13.74
C GLU A 113 3.19 -24.90 12.76
N GLN A 114 3.37 -24.30 11.58
CA GLN A 114 4.05 -24.92 10.42
C GLN A 114 5.27 -24.12 9.94
N GLY A 115 5.46 -22.89 10.44
CA GLY A 115 6.59 -22.04 10.10
C GLY A 115 6.37 -21.16 8.87
N TYR A 116 7.47 -20.56 8.40
CA TYR A 116 7.47 -19.53 7.36
C TYR A 116 7.12 -20.09 5.97
N ASP A 117 7.74 -21.20 5.56
CA ASP A 117 7.54 -21.75 4.22
C ASP A 117 6.09 -22.17 3.98
N ALA A 118 5.47 -22.78 4.99
CA ALA A 118 4.06 -23.18 4.95
C ALA A 118 3.11 -21.98 4.91
N GLU A 119 3.46 -20.86 5.55
CA GLU A 119 2.67 -19.63 5.48
C GLU A 119 2.70 -19.05 4.06
N ILE A 120 3.84 -19.02 3.38
CA ILE A 120 3.93 -18.60 1.97
C ILE A 120 3.16 -19.54 1.04
N GLU A 121 3.32 -20.85 1.22
CA GLU A 121 2.59 -21.87 0.43
C GLU A 121 1.08 -21.73 0.60
N SER A 122 0.59 -21.39 1.81
CA SER A 122 -0.85 -21.21 2.07
C SER A 122 -1.51 -20.16 1.17
N TYR A 123 -0.77 -19.14 0.72
CA TYR A 123 -1.26 -18.15 -0.23
C TYR A 123 -1.24 -18.65 -1.67
N ILE A 124 -0.16 -19.28 -2.08
CA ILE A 124 0.11 -19.62 -3.49
C ILE A 124 -0.65 -20.88 -3.92
N ASP A 125 -0.82 -21.84 -3.01
CA ASP A 125 -1.57 -23.08 -3.25
C ASP A 125 -3.07 -22.91 -2.96
N SER A 126 -3.51 -21.70 -2.59
CA SER A 126 -4.93 -21.40 -2.42
C SER A 126 -5.70 -21.47 -3.74
N GLU A 127 -6.96 -21.92 -3.67
CA GLU A 127 -7.86 -21.90 -4.83
C GLU A 127 -8.06 -20.47 -5.36
N GLU A 128 -7.99 -19.47 -4.49
CA GLU A 128 -8.12 -18.06 -4.87
C GLU A 128 -6.99 -17.62 -5.81
N TYR A 129 -5.74 -18.03 -5.53
CA TYR A 129 -4.60 -17.74 -6.39
C TYR A 129 -4.77 -18.43 -7.74
N GLN A 130 -5.14 -19.72 -7.75
CA GLN A 130 -5.31 -20.49 -8.98
C GLN A 130 -6.42 -19.93 -9.87
N GLN A 131 -7.56 -19.52 -9.29
CA GLN A 131 -8.68 -18.94 -10.05
C GLN A 131 -8.35 -17.54 -10.61
N SER A 132 -7.49 -16.78 -9.93
CA SER A 132 -7.18 -15.39 -10.30
C SER A 132 -6.03 -15.26 -11.28
N PHE A 133 -4.97 -16.03 -11.07
CA PHE A 133 -3.70 -15.93 -11.82
C PHE A 133 -3.35 -17.24 -12.54
N GLY A 134 -3.72 -18.38 -11.97
CA GLY A 134 -3.25 -19.68 -12.45
C GLY A 134 -1.73 -19.78 -12.41
N ASP A 135 -1.15 -20.56 -13.34
CA ASP A 135 0.29 -20.88 -13.31
C ASP A 135 1.16 -19.93 -14.16
N SER A 136 0.54 -19.17 -15.07
CA SER A 136 1.26 -18.40 -16.11
C SER A 136 1.17 -16.89 -15.94
N ILE A 137 0.29 -16.37 -15.08
CA ILE A 137 0.07 -14.92 -14.93
C ILE A 137 0.83 -14.41 -13.70
N VAL A 138 1.52 -13.29 -13.86
CA VAL A 138 2.18 -12.60 -12.73
C VAL A 138 1.09 -11.98 -11.83
N PRO A 139 1.18 -12.12 -10.48
CA PRO A 139 0.25 -11.47 -9.59
C PRO A 139 0.13 -9.97 -9.86
N TYR A 140 -1.09 -9.46 -9.78
CA TYR A 140 -1.37 -8.04 -9.98
C TYR A 140 -2.47 -7.59 -9.02
N ALA A 141 -2.50 -6.28 -8.75
CA ALA A 141 -3.53 -5.69 -7.92
C ALA A 141 -4.92 -5.86 -8.57
N ARG A 142 -5.79 -6.66 -7.94
CA ARG A 142 -7.11 -7.04 -8.49
C ARG A 142 -8.27 -6.27 -7.87
N SER A 143 -8.09 -5.80 -6.64
CA SER A 143 -9.09 -5.08 -5.84
C SER A 143 -9.21 -3.58 -6.18
N THR A 144 -8.64 -3.18 -7.32
CA THR A 144 -8.78 -1.83 -7.93
C THR A 144 -10.06 -1.67 -8.75
N SER A 145 -10.75 -2.77 -9.04
CA SER A 145 -12.08 -2.80 -9.65
C SER A 145 -13.04 -3.61 -8.77
N SER A 146 -14.35 -3.40 -8.95
CA SER A 146 -15.36 -4.21 -8.29
C SER A 146 -15.30 -5.65 -8.82
N GLN A 147 -15.08 -6.61 -7.91
CA GLN A 147 -15.04 -8.03 -8.23
C GLN A 147 -16.07 -8.78 -7.41
N THR A 148 -16.63 -9.84 -7.98
CA THR A 148 -17.54 -10.75 -7.29
C THR A 148 -16.81 -11.47 -6.14
N GLY A 149 -17.42 -11.54 -4.96
CA GLY A 149 -16.86 -12.22 -3.79
C GLY A 149 -15.99 -11.35 -2.88
N LEU A 150 -15.59 -10.14 -3.30
CA LEU A 150 -14.83 -9.20 -2.46
C LEU A 150 -15.74 -8.11 -1.88
N LYS A 151 -15.50 -7.73 -0.62
CA LYS A 151 -16.20 -6.62 0.03
C LYS A 151 -15.81 -5.29 -0.62
N ASN A 152 -16.76 -4.35 -0.72
CA ASN A 152 -16.46 -2.99 -1.20
C ASN A 152 -15.41 -2.26 -0.34
N VAL A 153 -15.30 -2.59 0.96
CA VAL A 153 -14.26 -2.05 1.85
C VAL A 153 -12.85 -2.43 1.37
N SER A 154 -12.70 -3.59 0.73
CA SER A 154 -11.41 -4.02 0.16
C SER A 154 -10.90 -3.05 -0.89
N PHE A 155 -11.78 -2.43 -1.69
CA PHE A 155 -11.38 -1.38 -2.63
C PHE A 155 -10.70 -0.21 -1.90
N ASN A 156 -11.31 0.32 -0.83
CA ASN A 156 -10.71 1.41 -0.06
C ASN A 156 -9.38 1.02 0.58
N ARG A 157 -9.32 -0.19 1.17
CA ARG A 157 -8.10 -0.75 1.78
C ARG A 157 -6.97 -0.88 0.76
N THR A 158 -7.28 -1.25 -0.47
CA THR A 158 -6.31 -1.39 -1.56
C THR A 158 -5.54 -0.10 -1.83
N PHE A 159 -6.24 1.04 -1.84
CA PHE A 159 -5.60 2.36 -2.03
C PHE A 159 -4.82 2.88 -0.82
N THR A 160 -4.94 2.23 0.34
CA THR A 160 -4.04 2.53 1.47
C THR A 160 -2.71 1.77 1.36
N LEU A 161 -2.74 0.57 0.78
CA LEU A 161 -1.56 -0.30 0.59
C LEU A 161 -0.78 0.06 -0.67
N LEU A 162 -1.46 0.15 -1.80
CA LEU A 162 -0.90 0.69 -3.02
C LEU A 162 -0.91 2.21 -2.87
N ARG A 163 0.16 2.92 -3.23
CA ARG A 163 0.21 4.40 -3.18
C ARG A 163 0.68 5.06 -4.48
N GLY A 164 1.10 4.27 -5.46
CA GLY A 164 1.63 4.75 -6.73
C GLY A 164 2.74 3.87 -7.25
N ALA A 165 3.04 3.98 -8.55
CA ALA A 165 4.20 3.32 -9.16
C ALA A 165 5.56 3.81 -8.59
N ALA A 166 5.58 4.99 -7.96
CA ALA A 166 6.76 5.56 -7.30
C ALA A 166 6.85 5.25 -5.79
N SER A 167 5.88 4.51 -5.24
CA SER A 167 5.90 4.10 -3.83
C SER A 167 6.51 2.71 -3.68
N SER A 168 7.18 2.45 -2.56
CA SER A 168 7.69 1.13 -2.18
C SER A 168 7.13 0.68 -0.83
N ASP A 169 7.22 -0.61 -0.55
CA ASP A 169 6.68 -1.23 0.67
C ASP A 169 7.64 -1.31 1.85
N SER A 170 8.64 -0.42 1.92
CA SER A 170 9.62 -0.38 3.02
C SER A 170 9.08 0.08 4.38
N ASP A 171 7.79 0.39 4.47
CA ASP A 171 7.13 0.78 5.72
C ASP A 171 6.90 -0.44 6.61
N ARG A 172 7.43 -0.39 7.84
CA ARG A 172 7.41 -1.49 8.83
C ARG A 172 6.13 -1.54 9.65
N LYS A 173 5.30 -0.50 9.59
CA LYS A 173 4.04 -0.42 10.35
C LYS A 173 2.88 -0.89 9.50
N ALA A 174 2.03 -1.72 10.09
CA ALA A 174 0.79 -2.15 9.45
C ALA A 174 -0.17 -0.98 9.29
N LYS A 175 -0.78 -0.87 8.11
CA LYS A 175 -1.62 0.27 7.73
C LYS A 175 -3.09 0.01 8.05
N LEU A 176 -3.51 -1.25 8.03
CA LEU A 176 -4.91 -1.66 8.12
C LEU A 176 -5.34 -2.28 9.45
N ILE A 177 -4.44 -2.48 10.43
CA ILE A 177 -4.76 -3.21 11.68
C ILE A 177 -5.99 -2.64 12.39
N SER A 178 -6.03 -1.33 12.61
CA SER A 178 -7.15 -0.69 13.33
C SER A 178 -8.48 -0.92 12.61
N ASP A 179 -8.44 -0.81 11.28
CA ASP A 179 -9.65 -0.79 10.46
C ASP A 179 -10.15 -2.21 10.18
N VAL A 180 -9.25 -3.19 10.06
CA VAL A 180 -9.59 -4.60 9.94
C VAL A 180 -10.07 -5.14 11.30
N GLY A 181 -9.37 -4.82 12.39
CA GLY A 181 -9.74 -5.29 13.72
C GLY A 181 -11.09 -4.74 14.22
N ALA A 182 -11.41 -3.49 13.87
CA ALA A 182 -12.70 -2.88 14.21
C ALA A 182 -13.78 -3.06 13.10
N ASN A 183 -13.44 -3.74 12.00
CA ASN A 183 -14.29 -3.86 10.80
C ASN A 183 -14.85 -2.50 10.32
N LEU A 184 -13.99 -1.47 10.33
CA LEU A 184 -14.31 -0.12 9.90
C LEU A 184 -13.94 0.10 8.42
N PRO A 185 -14.67 0.97 7.71
CA PRO A 185 -14.29 1.38 6.37
C PRO A 185 -13.05 2.27 6.40
N THR A 186 -12.10 2.02 5.50
CA THR A 186 -10.89 2.85 5.39
C THR A 186 -11.16 4.06 4.48
N SER A 187 -10.59 5.20 4.84
CA SER A 187 -10.67 6.41 4.01
C SER A 187 -9.57 6.40 2.96
N ILE A 188 -9.94 6.56 1.69
CA ILE A 188 -8.97 6.71 0.60
C ILE A 188 -8.32 8.08 0.72
N LYS A 189 -7.03 8.09 1.05
CA LYS A 189 -6.18 9.29 0.99
C LYS A 189 -5.46 9.30 -0.35
N ALA A 190 -5.68 10.32 -1.18
CA ALA A 190 -4.87 10.48 -2.39
C ALA A 190 -3.38 10.57 -2.02
N PRO A 191 -2.46 9.98 -2.83
CA PRO A 191 -1.05 10.22 -2.63
C PRO A 191 -0.78 11.72 -2.73
N THR A 192 0.09 12.23 -1.87
CA THR A 192 0.51 13.62 -1.93
C THR A 192 1.16 13.85 -3.29
N ALA A 193 0.46 14.54 -4.19
CA ALA A 193 1.08 15.02 -5.41
C ALA A 193 2.24 15.91 -4.98
N GLY A 194 3.47 15.51 -5.29
CA GLY A 194 4.67 16.32 -5.11
C GLY A 194 4.62 17.51 -6.07
N GLY A 195 3.69 18.42 -5.84
CA GLY A 195 3.69 19.73 -6.45
C GLY A 195 4.50 20.64 -5.55
N CYS A 196 5.74 20.92 -5.94
CA CYS A 196 6.37 22.18 -5.55
C CYS A 196 5.55 23.30 -6.18
N THR A 197 4.49 23.72 -5.49
CA THR A 197 3.92 25.04 -5.68
C THR A 197 4.31 25.81 -4.45
N THR A 198 5.13 26.84 -4.63
CA THR A 198 5.49 27.82 -3.58
C THR A 198 4.26 28.51 -2.96
N THR A 199 3.06 28.20 -3.45
CA THR A 199 1.72 28.62 -2.99
C THR A 199 1.05 27.66 -2.01
N SER A 200 1.63 26.50 -1.69
CA SER A 200 1.05 25.46 -0.81
C SER A 200 1.66 25.43 0.60
N LYS A 201 2.27 26.54 1.03
CA LYS A 201 2.66 26.72 2.44
C LYS A 201 1.40 26.84 3.31
N ARG A 202 1.34 26.04 4.37
CA ARG A 202 0.28 26.11 5.40
C ARG A 202 0.76 26.94 6.57
N PHE A 203 -0.13 27.71 7.15
CA PHE A 203 0.14 28.55 8.29
C PHE A 203 -0.79 28.21 9.44
N LEU A 204 -0.23 28.11 10.64
CA LEU A 204 -0.97 28.01 11.88
C LEU A 204 -1.13 29.40 12.48
N ILE A 205 -2.39 29.84 12.55
CA ILE A 205 -2.80 31.11 13.15
C ILE A 205 -3.34 30.82 14.54
N LYS A 206 -2.68 31.38 15.58
CA LYS A 206 -3.17 31.36 16.96
C LYS A 206 -3.97 32.62 17.22
N VAL A 207 -5.21 32.50 17.67
CA VAL A 207 -6.13 33.62 17.91
C VAL A 207 -6.63 33.57 19.35
N ILE A 208 -6.61 34.73 20.01
CA ILE A 208 -7.34 34.98 21.25
C ILE A 208 -8.63 35.69 20.89
N LYS A 209 -9.76 35.10 21.24
CA LYS A 209 -11.07 35.73 21.07
C LYS A 209 -11.66 36.01 22.43
N GLY A 210 -12.03 37.26 22.68
CA GLY A 210 -12.82 37.62 23.86
C GLY A 210 -14.14 36.84 23.82
N ALA A 211 -14.47 36.14 24.90
CA ALA A 211 -15.70 35.37 24.99
C ALA A 211 -16.90 36.32 25.07
N THR A 212 -17.40 36.74 23.92
CA THR A 212 -18.59 37.60 23.84
C THR A 212 -19.60 36.94 22.91
N GLY A 213 -20.23 35.87 23.41
CA GLY A 213 -21.41 35.26 22.79
C GLY A 213 -21.43 33.72 22.75
N PRO A 214 -22.62 33.11 22.60
CA PRO A 214 -22.85 31.66 22.73
C PRO A 214 -22.24 30.79 21.61
N ARG A 215 -21.66 31.40 20.56
CA ARG A 215 -21.10 30.70 19.39
C ARG A 215 -19.64 30.24 19.53
N THR A 216 -18.89 30.69 20.53
CA THR A 216 -17.49 30.28 20.73
C THR A 216 -17.22 29.99 22.21
N ARG A 217 -17.00 28.69 22.55
CA ARG A 217 -16.78 28.22 23.93
C ARG A 217 -15.32 28.28 24.41
N LEU A 218 -14.35 28.53 23.53
CA LEU A 218 -12.91 28.55 23.87
C LEU A 218 -12.31 29.91 23.54
N GLY A 219 -11.59 30.50 24.50
CA GLY A 219 -10.91 31.79 24.33
C GLY A 219 -9.68 31.73 23.41
N ASN A 220 -9.09 30.55 23.23
CA ASN A 220 -7.90 30.32 22.39
C ASN A 220 -8.24 29.35 21.26
N ILE A 221 -8.14 29.80 20.00
CA ILE A 221 -8.47 29.02 18.81
C ILE A 221 -7.24 28.94 17.90
N LYS A 222 -7.04 27.78 17.26
CA LYS A 222 -5.98 27.54 16.27
C LYS A 222 -6.61 27.27 14.91
N TYR A 223 -6.15 27.96 13.87
CA TYR A 223 -6.55 27.72 12.49
C TYR A 223 -5.33 27.28 11.68
N VAL A 224 -5.47 26.24 10.87
CA VAL A 224 -4.46 25.83 9.87
C VAL A 224 -5.03 26.16 8.50
N VAL A 225 -4.33 26.99 7.74
CA VAL A 225 -4.84 27.60 6.49
C VAL A 225 -3.75 27.62 5.44
N ASP A 226 -4.11 27.37 4.19
CA ASP A 226 -3.19 27.52 3.05
C ASP A 226 -2.90 28.99 2.76
N TYR A 227 -1.75 29.30 2.15
CA TYR A 227 -1.36 30.68 1.80
C TYR A 227 -2.45 31.45 1.04
N ASN A 228 -3.12 30.80 0.08
CA ASN A 228 -4.19 31.41 -0.72
C ASN A 228 -5.42 31.83 0.11
N GLN A 229 -5.68 31.14 1.22
CA GLN A 229 -6.83 31.40 2.10
C GLN A 229 -6.45 32.26 3.32
N LEU A 230 -5.16 32.54 3.52
CA LEU A 230 -4.65 33.25 4.70
C LEU A 230 -5.24 34.65 4.81
N SER A 231 -5.25 35.42 3.71
CA SER A 231 -5.80 36.77 3.70
C SER A 231 -7.28 36.79 4.08
N GLN A 232 -8.07 35.92 3.47
CA GLN A 232 -9.51 35.82 3.75
C GLN A 232 -9.78 35.41 5.20
N GLN A 233 -8.98 34.47 5.73
CA GLN A 233 -9.15 34.03 7.11
C GLN A 233 -8.76 35.11 8.12
N VAL A 234 -7.68 35.86 7.89
CA VAL A 234 -7.27 37.00 8.72
C VAL A 234 -8.39 38.04 8.77
N GLN A 235 -8.98 38.38 7.62
CA GLN A 235 -10.12 39.31 7.57
C GLN A 235 -11.34 38.80 8.35
N ASN A 236 -11.66 37.50 8.26
CA ASN A 236 -12.75 36.89 9.02
C ASN A 236 -12.47 36.92 10.54
N ILE A 237 -11.23 36.72 10.96
CA ILE A 237 -10.83 36.80 12.38
C ILE A 237 -11.04 38.23 12.90
N HIS A 238 -10.64 39.25 12.15
CA HIS A 238 -10.88 40.65 12.53
C HIS A 238 -12.36 40.99 12.56
N LYS A 239 -13.15 40.57 11.57
CA LYS A 239 -14.62 40.77 11.53
C LYS A 239 -15.34 40.14 12.72
N THR A 240 -14.82 39.03 13.23
CA THR A 240 -15.39 38.32 14.39
C THR A 240 -14.83 38.80 15.74
N GLY A 241 -13.96 39.81 15.75
CA GLY A 241 -13.39 40.40 16.97
C GLY A 241 -12.26 39.59 17.61
N GLY A 242 -11.64 38.66 16.89
CA GLY A 242 -10.47 37.92 17.37
C GLY A 242 -9.18 38.73 17.25
N LYS A 243 -8.26 38.57 18.22
CA LYS A 243 -6.90 39.10 18.18
C LYS A 243 -5.91 38.00 17.81
N ILE A 244 -5.10 38.21 16.78
CA ILE A 244 -4.09 37.24 16.34
C ILE A 244 -2.87 37.33 17.26
N VAL A 245 -2.41 36.19 17.77
CA VAL A 245 -1.23 36.07 18.64
C VAL A 245 0.03 35.76 17.83
N SER A 246 -0.05 34.80 16.91
CA SER A 246 1.08 34.39 16.09
C SER A 246 0.61 33.69 14.81
N ILE A 247 1.40 33.84 13.75
CA ILE A 247 1.25 33.11 12.48
C ILE A 247 2.57 32.39 12.24
N THR A 248 2.56 31.05 12.22
CA THR A 248 3.77 30.22 12.01
C THR A 248 3.57 29.29 10.82
N GLU A 249 4.57 29.15 9.97
CA GLU A 249 4.58 28.16 8.90
C GLU A 249 4.54 26.74 9.49
N VAL A 250 3.66 25.89 8.96
CA VAL A 250 3.54 24.48 9.33
C VAL A 250 4.12 23.66 8.17
N ALA A 251 5.21 22.97 8.45
CA ALA A 251 5.82 21.99 7.54
C ALA A 251 4.89 20.79 7.33
#